data_AF-A0AAX4J9Z5-F1
#
_entry.id   AF-A0AAX4J9Z5-F1
#
_cell.length_a   1.000
_cell.length_b   1.000
_cell.length_c   1.000
_cell.angle_alpha   90.00
_cell.angle_beta   90.00
_cell.angle_gamma   90.00
#
_symmetry.space_group_name_H-M   'P 1'
#
loop_
_entity.id
_entity.type
_entity.pdbx_description
1 polymer ?
#
loop_
_entity_poly.entity_id
_entity_poly.type
_entity_poly.pdbx_seq_one_letter_code
_entity_poly.pdbx_strand_id
1 'polypeptide(L)'
;MKNYKIFKKKYILIEDLQGSHQPFYKEYTTPPKLSLSSKPLGCPYQENKKFKPSTKKKGPKAGFCEVCYTKFSDYDLHVREYEHREFAKDFNNYKKIDQFISSTKFINEEEELTSSPLGRLTSSTQVCDYDYAYDRILHFSRVSTDNSDNKDEVVNFKEWLRSLD
;
A
#
# COMPACT_ATOMS: atom_id res chain seq x y z
N MET A 1 -11.45 35.27 19.74
CA MET A 1 -11.75 34.18 20.71
C MET A 1 -11.21 32.89 20.13
N LYS A 2 -10.40 32.12 20.87
CA LYS A 2 -9.92 30.81 20.39
C LYS A 2 -11.12 29.84 20.41
N ASN A 3 -11.40 29.18 19.30
CA ASN A 3 -12.48 28.19 19.22
C ASN A 3 -11.99 26.90 19.87
N TYR A 4 -12.54 26.55 21.04
CA TYR A 4 -12.12 25.36 21.77
C TYR A 4 -12.90 24.10 21.34
N LYS A 5 -12.12 23.13 20.87
CA LYS A 5 -12.42 21.72 20.62
C LYS A 5 -12.67 20.86 21.86
N ILE A 6 -13.91 20.53 22.26
CA ILE A 6 -14.13 19.50 23.30
C ILE A 6 -14.46 18.16 22.64
N PHE A 7 -13.57 17.17 22.78
CA PHE A 7 -13.77 15.80 22.28
C PHE A 7 -14.49 14.95 23.33
N LYS A 8 -15.53 14.21 22.91
CA LYS A 8 -16.35 13.38 23.81
C LYS A 8 -15.90 11.92 23.85
N LYS A 9 -15.20 11.47 22.81
CA LYS A 9 -14.75 10.08 22.61
C LYS A 9 -13.23 10.01 22.53
N LYS A 10 -12.68 8.79 22.52
CA LYS A 10 -11.26 8.56 22.21
C LYS A 10 -10.97 9.15 20.82
N TYR A 11 -9.94 9.97 20.74
CA TYR A 11 -9.61 10.73 19.54
C TYR A 11 -8.12 10.68 19.25
N ILE A 12 -7.78 10.95 17.98
CA ILE A 12 -6.43 11.30 17.55
C ILE A 12 -6.53 12.71 16.99
N LEU A 13 -5.74 13.63 17.51
CA LEU A 13 -5.58 15.01 17.02
C LEU A 13 -4.15 15.13 16.48
N ILE A 14 -4.03 15.65 15.27
CA ILE A 14 -2.75 15.94 14.64
C ILE A 14 -2.72 17.44 14.37
N GLU A 15 -1.70 18.10 14.91
CA GLU A 15 -1.46 19.51 14.73
C GLU A 15 -0.01 19.74 14.35
N ASP A 16 0.21 20.80 13.58
CA ASP A 16 1.55 21.27 13.26
C ASP A 16 2.14 21.98 14.49
N LEU A 17 3.40 21.67 14.81
CA LEU A 17 4.13 22.27 15.94
C LEU A 17 4.26 23.79 15.78
N GLN A 18 4.36 24.28 14.55
CA GLN A 18 4.44 25.71 14.26
C GLN A 18 3.05 26.38 14.22
N GLY A 19 1.97 25.59 14.23
CA GLY A 19 0.60 26.10 14.09
C GLY A 19 0.33 26.75 12.74
N SER A 20 1.13 26.44 11.71
CA SER A 20 0.96 27.03 10.37
C SER A 20 -0.19 26.40 9.59
N HIS A 21 -0.57 25.17 9.96
CA HIS A 21 -1.65 24.42 9.31
C HIS A 21 -2.83 24.19 10.25
N GLN A 22 -4.02 24.08 9.67
CA GLN A 22 -5.23 23.74 10.41
C GLN A 22 -5.11 22.32 11.00
N PRO A 23 -5.29 22.15 12.33
CA PRO A 23 -5.31 20.83 12.94
C PRO A 23 -6.47 19.99 12.42
N PHE A 24 -6.25 18.69 12.31
CA PHE A 24 -7.30 17.73 11.96
C PHE A 24 -7.32 16.57 12.96
N TYR A 25 -8.50 15.97 13.13
CA TYR A 25 -8.70 14.95 14.15
C TYR A 25 -9.69 13.87 13.70
N LYS A 26 -9.60 12.70 14.34
CA LYS A 26 -10.56 11.61 14.19
C LYS A 26 -11.03 11.14 15.55
N GLU A 27 -12.34 11.22 15.78
CA GLU A 27 -12.99 10.58 16.92
C GLU A 27 -13.42 9.15 16.57
N TYR A 28 -13.08 8.21 17.45
CA TYR A 28 -13.41 6.79 17.29
C TYR A 28 -14.55 6.40 18.24
N THR A 29 -15.62 5.85 17.69
CA THR A 29 -16.62 5.12 18.51
C THR A 29 -16.00 3.81 19.03
N THR A 30 -15.34 3.08 18.15
CA THR A 30 -14.57 1.87 18.45
C THR A 30 -13.16 2.05 17.88
N PRO A 31 -12.12 2.21 18.71
CA PRO A 31 -10.75 2.25 18.23
C PRO A 31 -10.41 0.96 17.46
N PRO A 32 -9.54 1.02 16.44
CA PRO A 32 -9.08 -0.16 15.73
C PRO A 32 -8.42 -1.14 16.72
N LYS A 33 -8.78 -2.42 16.64
CA LYS A 33 -8.22 -3.48 17.45
C LYS A 33 -7.57 -4.51 16.53
N LEU A 34 -6.38 -4.95 16.90
CA LEU A 34 -5.68 -6.00 16.18
C LEU A 34 -6.31 -7.35 16.53
N SER A 35 -6.82 -8.06 15.53
CA SER A 35 -7.37 -9.42 15.67
C SER A 35 -6.37 -10.45 15.16
N LEU A 36 -5.77 -11.20 16.09
CA LEU A 36 -4.87 -12.31 15.78
C LEU A 36 -5.62 -13.56 15.27
N SER A 37 -6.95 -13.59 15.44
CA SER A 37 -7.83 -14.66 14.95
C SER A 37 -8.36 -14.39 13.54
N SER A 38 -7.84 -13.38 12.85
CA SER A 38 -8.25 -13.06 11.49
C SER A 38 -7.80 -14.16 10.52
N LYS A 39 -8.55 -14.33 9.41
CA LYS A 39 -8.19 -15.31 8.38
C LYS A 39 -6.83 -14.93 7.77
N PRO A 40 -5.99 -15.91 7.41
CA PRO A 40 -4.73 -15.64 6.71
C PRO A 40 -5.01 -14.82 5.44
N LEU A 41 -4.12 -13.87 5.14
CA LEU A 41 -4.22 -12.91 4.03
C LEU A 41 -5.40 -11.92 4.13
N GLY A 42 -6.08 -11.83 5.28
CA GLY A 42 -7.08 -10.81 5.59
C GLY A 42 -6.49 -9.58 6.29
N CYS A 43 -7.25 -8.47 6.31
CA CYS A 43 -6.88 -7.30 7.12
C CYS A 43 -7.13 -7.62 8.62
N PRO A 44 -6.11 -7.56 9.50
CA PRO A 44 -6.25 -7.94 10.91
C PRO A 44 -7.06 -6.93 11.75
N TYR A 45 -7.39 -5.76 11.19
CA TYR A 45 -8.27 -4.77 11.81
C TYR A 45 -9.73 -4.87 11.37
N GLN A 46 -10.05 -5.85 10.50
CA GLN A 46 -11.41 -6.09 10.02
C GLN A 46 -11.92 -7.41 10.57
N GLU A 47 -12.75 -7.34 11.60
CA GLU A 47 -13.46 -8.51 12.07
C GLU A 47 -14.51 -8.92 11.01
N ASN A 48 -14.42 -10.17 10.54
CA ASN A 48 -15.48 -10.84 9.77
C ASN A 48 -15.85 -10.28 8.39
N LYS A 49 -15.01 -9.46 7.75
CA LYS A 49 -15.29 -9.02 6.38
C LYS A 49 -15.07 -10.17 5.39
N LYS A 50 -16.17 -10.81 4.98
CA LYS A 50 -16.15 -11.75 3.85
C LYS A 50 -15.81 -10.95 2.59
N PHE A 51 -14.68 -11.25 1.95
CA PHE A 51 -14.37 -10.75 0.61
C PHE A 51 -15.42 -11.30 -0.36
N LYS A 52 -16.55 -10.60 -0.49
CA LYS A 52 -17.51 -10.86 -1.54
C LYS A 52 -16.98 -10.19 -2.81
N PRO A 53 -16.77 -10.93 -3.92
CA PRO A 53 -16.49 -10.28 -5.19
C PRO A 53 -17.64 -9.31 -5.48
N SER A 54 -17.31 -8.04 -5.68
CA SER A 54 -18.29 -6.99 -5.92
C SER A 54 -18.95 -7.21 -7.28
N THR A 55 -20.14 -7.82 -7.29
CA THR A 55 -21.02 -7.90 -8.48
C THR A 55 -21.76 -6.59 -8.75
N LYS A 56 -21.50 -5.53 -7.98
CA LYS A 56 -22.14 -4.23 -8.19
C LYS A 56 -21.62 -3.61 -9.48
N LYS A 57 -22.55 -3.21 -10.36
CA LYS A 57 -22.28 -2.34 -11.51
C LYS A 57 -21.46 -1.15 -11.02
N LYS A 58 -20.29 -0.93 -11.60
CA LYS A 58 -19.39 0.17 -11.23
C LYS A 58 -20.18 1.46 -11.46
N GLY A 59 -20.50 2.17 -10.37
CA GLY A 59 -21.11 3.49 -10.48
C GLY A 59 -20.15 4.48 -11.17
N PRO A 60 -20.64 5.67 -11.54
CA PRO A 60 -19.81 6.71 -12.12
C PRO A 60 -18.65 7.03 -11.15
N LYS A 61 -17.44 7.06 -11.69
CA LYS A 61 -16.23 7.34 -10.91
C LYS A 61 -16.05 8.86 -10.86
N ALA A 62 -16.38 9.46 -9.73
CA ALA A 62 -16.07 10.87 -9.49
C ALA A 62 -14.59 11.03 -9.11
N GLY A 63 -14.02 12.18 -9.42
CA GLY A 63 -12.61 12.46 -9.17
C GLY A 63 -12.23 13.90 -9.45
N PHE A 64 -10.93 14.15 -9.43
CA PHE A 64 -10.32 15.42 -9.83
C PHE A 64 -9.36 15.15 -10.98
N CYS A 65 -9.45 15.95 -12.03
CA CYS A 65 -8.56 15.85 -13.17
C CYS A 65 -7.40 16.82 -13.00
N GLU A 66 -6.18 16.29 -12.94
CA GLU A 66 -4.97 17.09 -12.79
C GLU A 66 -4.60 17.85 -14.07
N VAL A 67 -5.09 17.38 -15.22
CA VAL A 67 -4.89 18.04 -16.52
C VAL A 67 -5.80 19.26 -16.66
N CYS A 68 -7.09 19.08 -16.37
CA CYS A 68 -8.09 20.13 -16.54
C CYS A 68 -8.23 21.02 -15.29
N TYR A 69 -7.65 20.61 -14.15
CA TYR A 69 -7.82 21.24 -12.85
C TYR A 69 -9.29 21.35 -12.38
N THR A 70 -10.14 20.42 -12.82
CA THR A 70 -11.57 20.39 -12.52
C THR A 70 -11.99 19.10 -11.79
N LYS A 71 -13.03 19.21 -10.97
CA LYS A 71 -13.70 18.04 -10.37
C LYS A 71 -14.73 17.51 -11.37
N PHE A 72 -14.75 16.20 -11.57
CA PHE A 72 -15.72 15.51 -12.42
C PHE A 72 -16.54 14.51 -11.61
N SER A 73 -17.79 14.29 -12.02
CA SER A 73 -18.69 13.30 -11.42
C SER A 73 -18.57 11.93 -12.08
N ASP A 74 -18.23 11.90 -13.37
CA ASP A 74 -18.08 10.69 -14.16
C ASP A 74 -16.83 10.77 -15.04
N TYR A 75 -15.88 9.88 -14.78
CA TYR A 75 -14.64 9.74 -15.53
C TYR A 75 -14.87 9.54 -17.03
N ASP A 76 -15.81 8.65 -17.41
CA ASP A 76 -15.98 8.25 -18.81
C ASP A 76 -16.57 9.39 -19.65
N LEU A 77 -17.34 10.28 -19.02
CA LEU A 77 -17.84 11.50 -19.65
C LEU A 77 -16.73 12.56 -19.73
N HIS A 78 -16.02 12.80 -18.61
CA HIS A 78 -14.99 13.83 -18.54
C HIS A 78 -13.88 13.65 -19.59
N VAL A 79 -13.37 12.44 -19.78
CA VAL A 79 -12.30 12.17 -20.77
C VAL A 79 -12.76 12.43 -22.22
N ARG A 80 -14.08 12.46 -22.47
CA ARG A 80 -14.66 12.77 -23.78
C ARG A 80 -14.94 14.25 -23.98
N GLU A 81 -14.86 15.06 -22.92
CA GLU A 81 -15.05 16.50 -23.00
C GLU A 81 -13.97 17.15 -23.86
N TYR A 82 -14.32 18.28 -24.46
CA TYR A 82 -13.46 18.98 -25.42
C TYR A 82 -12.11 19.35 -24.80
N GLU A 83 -12.10 19.96 -23.62
CA GLU A 83 -10.87 20.43 -22.96
C GLU A 83 -9.86 19.30 -22.73
N HIS A 84 -10.32 18.17 -22.19
CA HIS A 84 -9.46 17.01 -21.95
C HIS A 84 -8.93 16.42 -23.26
N ARG A 85 -9.78 16.36 -24.29
CA ARG A 85 -9.40 15.82 -25.60
C ARG A 85 -8.37 16.67 -26.32
N GLU A 86 -8.49 18.00 -26.25
CA GLU A 86 -7.52 18.88 -26.89
C GLU A 86 -6.16 18.79 -26.20
N PHE A 87 -6.15 18.73 -24.86
CA PHE A 87 -4.91 18.49 -24.12
C PHE A 87 -4.28 17.14 -24.51
N ALA A 88 -5.09 16.08 -24.62
CA ALA A 88 -4.63 14.73 -24.96
C ALA A 88 -4.07 14.63 -26.40
N LYS A 89 -4.51 15.48 -27.32
CA LYS A 89 -4.02 15.50 -28.72
C LYS A 89 -2.72 16.26 -28.89
N ASP A 90 -2.42 17.21 -28.01
CA ASP A 90 -1.21 18.01 -28.12
C ASP A 90 0.00 17.22 -27.59
N PHE A 91 0.83 16.74 -28.52
CA PHE A 91 2.05 15.99 -28.25
C PHE A 91 3.03 16.73 -27.34
N ASN A 92 3.02 18.07 -27.32
CA ASN A 92 3.91 18.84 -26.46
C ASN A 92 3.64 18.58 -24.98
N ASN A 93 2.38 18.26 -24.61
CA ASN A 93 2.01 17.96 -23.23
C ASN A 93 2.64 16.67 -22.71
N TYR A 94 3.01 15.74 -23.60
CA TYR A 94 3.54 14.42 -23.25
C TYR A 94 5.04 14.27 -23.52
N LYS A 95 5.70 15.30 -24.06
CA LYS A 95 7.12 15.27 -24.47
C LYS A 95 8.08 14.77 -23.38
N LYS A 96 7.85 15.13 -22.11
CA LYS A 96 8.68 14.66 -20.98
C LYS A 96 8.53 13.16 -20.73
N ILE A 97 7.31 12.64 -20.90
CA ILE A 97 7.02 11.21 -20.77
C ILE A 97 7.65 10.46 -21.95
N ASP A 98 7.53 10.99 -23.17
CA ASP A 98 8.15 10.39 -24.36
C ASP A 98 9.67 10.34 -24.24
N GLN A 99 10.30 11.41 -23.72
CA GLN A 99 11.72 11.43 -23.41
C GLN A 99 12.09 10.34 -22.40
N PHE A 100 11.32 10.21 -21.31
CA PHE A 100 11.54 9.17 -20.31
C PHE A 100 11.43 7.76 -20.90
N ILE A 101 10.38 7.49 -21.69
CA ILE A 101 10.17 6.20 -22.36
C ILE A 101 11.33 5.91 -23.31
N SER A 102 11.76 6.88 -24.12
CA SER A 102 12.86 6.71 -25.07
C SER A 102 14.21 6.42 -24.40
N SER A 103 14.42 6.94 -23.18
CA SER A 103 15.63 6.69 -22.39
C SER A 103 15.64 5.35 -21.67
N THR A 104 14.48 4.68 -21.59
CA THR A 104 14.31 3.42 -20.86
C THR A 104 14.51 2.24 -21.81
N LYS A 105 15.40 1.30 -21.45
CA LYS A 105 15.58 0.06 -22.20
C LYS A 105 14.52 -0.95 -21.79
N PHE A 106 13.54 -1.18 -22.66
CA PHE A 106 12.59 -2.27 -22.49
C PHE A 106 13.18 -3.53 -23.11
N ILE A 107 13.48 -4.51 -22.27
CA ILE A 107 13.87 -5.84 -22.72
C ILE A 107 12.56 -6.56 -23.07
N ASN A 108 12.33 -6.78 -24.36
CA ASN A 108 11.27 -7.66 -24.84
C ASN A 108 11.80 -9.10 -24.77
N GLU A 109 11.89 -9.64 -23.56
CA GLU A 109 12.06 -11.08 -23.38
C GLU A 109 10.70 -11.73 -23.71
N GLU A 110 10.60 -12.30 -24.92
CA GLU A 110 9.63 -13.37 -25.23
C GLU A 110 10.01 -14.67 -24.49
N GLU A 111 10.52 -14.57 -23.26
CA GLU A 111 10.64 -15.73 -22.39
C GLU A 111 9.27 -15.96 -21.75
N GLU A 112 8.78 -17.18 -21.87
CA GLU A 112 7.56 -17.65 -21.23
C GLU A 112 7.49 -17.12 -19.81
N LEU A 113 6.61 -16.13 -19.59
CA LEU A 113 6.26 -15.62 -18.28
C LEU A 113 5.67 -16.78 -17.48
N THR A 114 6.54 -17.57 -16.85
CA THR A 114 6.15 -18.36 -15.70
C THR A 114 5.50 -17.37 -14.76
N SER A 115 4.21 -17.59 -14.54
CA SER A 115 3.34 -16.79 -13.70
C SER A 115 4.11 -16.23 -12.52
N SER A 116 4.01 -14.91 -12.31
CA SER A 116 4.54 -14.14 -11.17
C SER A 116 5.01 -14.98 -9.98
N PRO A 117 6.12 -14.64 -9.29
CA PRO A 117 6.46 -15.25 -8.00
C PRO A 117 5.33 -15.13 -6.95
N LEU A 118 4.40 -14.19 -7.15
CA LEU A 118 3.12 -14.06 -6.45
C LEU A 118 1.94 -14.44 -7.36
N GLY A 119 2.07 -15.57 -8.05
CA GLY A 119 0.98 -16.22 -8.76
C GLY A 119 -0.19 -16.33 -7.79
N ARG A 120 -1.37 -15.85 -8.23
CA ARG A 120 -2.57 -15.78 -7.40
C ARG A 120 -2.73 -17.06 -6.60
N LEU A 121 -2.43 -16.99 -5.30
CA LEU A 121 -2.78 -18.03 -4.34
C LEU A 121 -4.30 -18.04 -4.21
N THR A 122 -4.97 -18.65 -5.18
CA THR A 122 -6.40 -18.94 -5.14
C THR A 122 -6.59 -20.14 -4.22
N SER A 123 -7.11 -19.91 -3.02
CA SER A 123 -7.87 -20.78 -2.09
C SER A 123 -7.52 -22.28 -1.89
N SER A 124 -6.52 -22.83 -2.55
CA SER A 124 -6.11 -24.22 -2.46
C SER A 124 -4.62 -24.24 -2.21
N THR A 125 -4.22 -23.83 -1.02
CA THR A 125 -2.90 -24.14 -0.50
C THR A 125 -2.84 -25.66 -0.31
N GLN A 126 -2.41 -26.38 -1.34
CA GLN A 126 -1.59 -27.55 -1.07
C GLN A 126 -0.32 -27.01 -0.42
N VAL A 127 -0.03 -27.55 0.76
CA VAL A 127 1.19 -27.28 1.52
C VAL A 127 2.36 -27.51 0.57
N CYS A 128 3.07 -26.44 0.20
CA CYS A 128 4.29 -26.56 -0.58
C CYS A 128 5.32 -27.25 0.31
N ASP A 129 5.89 -28.36 -0.16
CA ASP A 129 7.05 -28.97 0.50
C ASP A 129 8.17 -27.93 0.63
N TYR A 130 8.69 -27.83 1.85
CA TYR A 130 9.65 -26.82 2.25
C TYR A 130 11.01 -27.12 1.62
N ASP A 131 11.35 -26.42 0.53
CA ASP A 131 12.64 -26.57 -0.14
C ASP A 131 13.74 -25.78 0.59
N TYR A 132 14.85 -26.45 0.88
CA TYR A 132 15.96 -25.98 1.74
C TYR A 132 16.76 -24.81 1.15
N ALA A 133 16.43 -24.35 -0.05
CA ALA A 133 17.16 -23.28 -0.74
C ALA A 133 16.95 -21.87 -0.16
N TYR A 134 15.90 -21.65 0.65
CA TYR A 134 15.56 -20.35 1.23
C TYR A 134 16.31 -20.00 2.53
N ASP A 135 17.12 -20.91 3.09
CA ASP A 135 17.88 -20.70 4.32
C ASP A 135 18.95 -19.58 4.22
N ARG A 136 19.28 -19.12 3.00
CA ARG A 136 20.26 -18.04 2.78
C ARG A 136 19.67 -16.64 2.69
N ILE A 137 18.34 -16.49 2.63
CA ILE A 137 17.69 -15.20 2.31
C ILE A 137 17.25 -14.45 3.58
N LEU A 138 17.06 -15.14 4.70
CA LEU A 138 16.58 -14.53 5.94
C LEU A 138 17.69 -14.38 6.98
N HIS A 139 18.58 -13.42 6.73
CA HIS A 139 19.50 -12.92 7.75
C HIS A 139 18.84 -11.74 8.47
N PHE A 140 18.31 -11.99 9.68
CA PHE A 140 17.84 -10.91 10.56
C PHE A 140 18.99 -10.43 11.44
N SER A 141 19.30 -9.14 11.38
CA SER A 141 20.16 -8.52 12.39
C SER A 141 19.40 -8.50 13.72
N ARG A 142 20.08 -8.88 14.82
CA ARG A 142 19.54 -8.73 16.17
C ARG A 142 19.32 -7.24 16.43
N VAL A 143 18.10 -6.86 16.73
CA VAL A 143 17.81 -5.49 17.21
C VAL A 143 18.51 -5.32 18.55
N SER A 144 19.61 -4.57 18.55
CA SER A 144 20.37 -4.24 19.75
C SER A 144 19.49 -3.39 20.68
N THR A 145 19.07 -3.95 21.81
CA THR A 145 18.33 -3.20 22.83
C THR A 145 19.25 -2.53 23.85
N ASP A 146 20.55 -2.82 23.83
CA ASP A 146 21.50 -2.27 24.77
C ASP A 146 22.67 -1.61 24.04
N ASN A 147 22.94 -0.37 24.41
CA ASN A 147 23.91 0.53 23.78
C ASN A 147 25.37 0.13 24.12
N SER A 148 25.75 -1.13 23.89
CA SER A 148 27.13 -1.60 23.97
C SER A 148 27.61 -2.04 22.58
N ASP A 149 28.77 -1.53 22.19
CA ASP A 149 29.47 -1.82 20.93
C ASP A 149 29.83 -3.31 20.85
N ASN A 150 28.88 -4.14 20.43
CA ASN A 150 29.15 -5.50 20.02
C ASN A 150 29.00 -5.60 18.50
N LYS A 151 30.12 -5.95 17.86
CA LYS A 151 30.25 -6.18 16.42
C LYS A 151 29.15 -7.12 15.94
N ASP A 152 28.60 -6.83 14.77
CA ASP A 152 27.54 -7.57 14.09
C ASP A 152 27.81 -9.09 14.01
N GLU A 153 27.43 -9.84 15.05
CA GLU A 153 27.38 -11.30 15.00
C GLU A 153 26.03 -11.72 14.40
N VAL A 154 26.09 -12.09 13.13
CA VAL A 154 24.97 -12.68 12.39
C VAL A 154 24.83 -14.14 12.83
N VAL A 155 23.83 -14.43 13.65
CA VAL A 155 23.58 -15.80 14.15
C VAL A 155 22.55 -16.51 13.27
N ASN A 156 22.80 -17.80 12.98
CA ASN A 156 21.87 -18.64 12.23
C ASN A 156 20.58 -18.87 13.04
N PHE A 157 19.42 -18.68 12.40
CA PHE A 157 18.10 -18.78 13.03
C PHE A 157 17.86 -20.11 13.77
N LYS A 158 18.39 -21.22 13.25
CA LYS A 158 18.22 -22.55 13.84
C LYS A 158 19.06 -22.74 15.10
N GLU A 159 20.23 -22.10 15.17
CA GLU A 159 21.07 -22.08 16.38
C GLU A 159 20.44 -21.21 17.46
N TRP A 160 19.83 -20.08 17.08
CA TRP A 160 19.10 -19.24 18.01
C TRP A 160 17.88 -19.97 18.61
N LEU A 161 17.08 -20.66 17.79
CA LEU A 161 15.95 -21.44 18.30
C LEU A 161 16.38 -22.56 19.25
N ARG A 162 17.50 -23.23 18.99
CA ARG A 162 18.05 -24.25 19.90
C ARG A 162 18.59 -23.70 21.21
N SER A 163 18.87 -22.40 21.28
CA SER A 163 19.34 -21.75 22.52
C SER A 163 18.20 -21.36 23.47
N LEU A 164 16.95 -21.50 23.03
CA LEU A 164 15.75 -21.18 23.81
C LEU A 164 15.12 -22.41 24.48
N ASP A 165 15.52 -23.62 24.08
CA ASP A 165 15.24 -24.89 24.77
C ASP A 165 16.34 -25.19 25.81
#